data_AF-A0A482Y5J3-F1
#
_entry.id   AF-A0A482Y5J3-F1
#
_cell.length_a   1.000
_cell.length_b   1.000
_cell.length_c   1.000
_cell.angle_alpha   90.00
_cell.angle_beta   90.00
_cell.angle_gamma   90.00
#
_symmetry.space_group_name_H-M   'P 1'
#
loop_
_entity.id
_entity.type
_entity.pdbx_description
1 polymer ?
#
loop_
_entity_poly.entity_id
_entity_poly.type
_entity_poly.pdbx_seq_one_letter_code
_entity_poly.pdbx_strand_id
1 'polypeptide(L)'
;MSWNNEQVLQITDRLGREATLWLLVMSSGRKAGKNMARNYNNFPGKIQSYAKSHDIEIPDESEIRGGYKRLRRAQIPDLQGSTDTVILGDKEDYIKLTDHGLTLVTLIDSHEDLRREVKRQIGVEVDQEEPWWPHEYNEDEAAIRMEATSERPSEDTEEYEIEAKAEFICPCCESEVTHTYTFEEPVETWSKTVWTDCPGCEIEWSHIAGNPHQKPEPRE
;
A
#
# COMPACT_ATOMS: atom_id res chain seq x y z
N MET A 1 -20.32 5.91 -1.14
CA MET A 1 -19.20 5.17 -1.73
C MET A 1 -17.94 5.98 -1.45
N SER A 2 -16.91 5.35 -0.89
CA SER A 2 -15.63 5.98 -0.53
C SER A 2 -14.62 5.88 -1.67
N TRP A 3 -13.54 6.66 -1.64
CA TRP A 3 -12.40 6.49 -2.55
C TRP A 3 -11.83 5.06 -2.51
N ASN A 4 -11.28 4.61 -3.63
CA ASN A 4 -10.47 3.39 -3.69
C ASN A 4 -9.00 3.68 -3.27
N ASN A 5 -8.18 2.63 -3.14
CA ASN A 5 -6.79 2.77 -2.71
C ASN A 5 -5.97 3.67 -3.63
N GLU A 6 -6.08 3.50 -4.95
CA GLU A 6 -5.35 4.31 -5.93
C GLU A 6 -5.69 5.80 -5.82
N GLN A 7 -6.96 6.14 -5.65
CA GLN A 7 -7.40 7.51 -5.44
C GLN A 7 -6.84 8.10 -4.14
N VAL A 8 -6.79 7.32 -3.06
CA VAL A 8 -6.17 7.78 -1.81
C VAL A 8 -4.68 8.05 -2.01
N LEU A 9 -3.97 7.19 -2.75
CA LEU A 9 -2.55 7.37 -3.05
C LEU A 9 -2.27 8.61 -3.91
N GLN A 10 -3.14 8.90 -4.89
CA GLN A 10 -3.05 10.13 -5.68
C GLN A 10 -3.32 11.39 -4.83
N ILE A 11 -4.24 11.29 -3.86
CA ILE A 11 -4.53 12.38 -2.93
C ILE A 11 -3.32 12.64 -2.02
N THR A 12 -2.73 11.60 -1.42
CA THR A 12 -1.57 11.74 -0.52
C THR A 12 -0.33 12.23 -1.25
N ASP A 13 -0.10 11.78 -2.49
CA ASP A 13 0.98 12.29 -3.34
C ASP A 13 0.82 13.79 -3.63
N ARG A 14 -0.38 14.21 -4.06
CA ARG A 14 -0.69 15.63 -4.32
C ARG A 14 -0.55 16.53 -3.09
N LEU A 15 -0.86 16.02 -1.90
CA LEU A 15 -0.70 16.75 -0.64
C LEU A 15 0.78 16.93 -0.28
N GLY A 16 1.62 15.96 -0.66
CA GLY A 16 3.05 15.94 -0.42
C GLY A 16 3.41 15.54 1.01
N ARG A 17 4.70 15.26 1.20
CA ARG A 17 5.28 14.61 2.38
C ARG A 17 4.79 15.15 3.73
N GLU A 18 4.91 16.45 3.98
CA GLU A 18 4.56 17.02 5.29
C GLU A 18 3.07 16.87 5.60
N ALA A 19 2.20 17.08 4.61
CA ALA A 19 0.75 16.91 4.76
C ALA A 19 0.36 15.43 4.92
N THR A 20 1.10 14.51 4.30
CA THR A 20 0.92 13.08 4.48
C THR A 20 1.35 12.60 5.87
N LEU A 21 2.44 13.17 6.43
CA LEU A 21 2.81 12.94 7.83
C LEU A 21 1.70 13.37 8.80
N TRP A 22 1.06 14.50 8.55
CA TRP A 22 -0.12 14.92 9.30
C TRP A 22 -1.23 13.87 9.24
N LEU A 23 -1.54 13.32 8.06
CA LEU A 23 -2.55 12.28 7.90
C LEU A 23 -2.21 11.01 8.67
N LEU A 24 -0.96 10.54 8.59
CA LEU A 24 -0.49 9.33 9.29
C LEU A 24 -0.53 9.47 10.82
N VAL A 25 -0.14 10.63 11.36
CA VAL A 25 -0.29 10.91 12.80
C VAL A 25 -1.77 11.03 13.20
N MET A 26 -2.62 11.47 12.27
CA MET A 26 -4.06 11.55 12.51
C MET A 26 -4.73 10.17 12.50
N SER A 27 -4.26 9.24 11.66
CA SER A 27 -4.74 7.86 11.58
C SER A 27 -4.21 6.98 12.72
N SER A 28 -2.98 7.16 13.18
CA SER A 28 -2.32 6.27 14.15
C SER A 28 -2.81 6.35 15.61
N GLY A 29 -4.11 6.49 15.87
CA GLY A 29 -4.65 6.51 17.25
C GLY A 29 -6.03 5.86 17.36
N ARG A 30 -6.40 5.42 18.58
CA ARG A 30 -7.69 4.75 18.93
C ARG A 30 -8.98 5.55 18.60
N LYS A 31 -8.85 6.67 17.90
CA LYS A 31 -9.92 7.61 17.49
C LYS A 31 -9.73 8.10 16.05
N ALA A 32 -9.04 7.37 15.18
CA ALA A 32 -9.10 7.59 13.73
C ALA A 32 -10.57 7.65 13.28
N GLY A 33 -10.92 8.57 12.38
CA GLY A 33 -12.29 8.71 11.88
C GLY A 33 -13.33 9.27 12.87
N LYS A 34 -12.94 9.68 14.09
CA LYS A 34 -13.87 10.41 14.98
C LYS A 34 -13.74 11.91 14.73
N ASN A 35 -14.90 12.58 14.58
CA ASN A 35 -15.00 14.04 14.41
C ASN A 35 -14.68 14.80 15.71
N MET A 36 -13.47 14.62 16.23
CA MET A 36 -12.96 15.25 17.43
C MET A 36 -11.96 16.34 17.07
N ALA A 37 -12.18 17.53 17.60
CA ALA A 37 -11.19 18.60 17.56
C ALA A 37 -9.93 18.18 18.34
N ARG A 38 -8.76 18.31 17.73
CA ARG A 38 -7.46 18.02 18.35
C ARG A 38 -6.66 19.31 18.52
N ASN A 39 -5.86 19.44 19.57
CA ASN A 39 -5.09 20.65 19.84
C ASN A 39 -3.90 20.78 18.87
N TYR A 40 -3.86 21.87 18.09
CA TYR A 40 -2.82 22.15 17.10
C TYR A 40 -1.42 22.24 17.73
N ASN A 41 -1.30 22.84 18.91
CA ASN A 41 -0.01 23.11 19.56
C ASN A 41 0.75 21.84 19.96
N ASN A 42 0.05 20.71 20.11
CA ASN A 42 0.67 19.42 20.46
C ASN A 42 1.01 18.56 19.23
N PHE A 43 0.56 18.95 18.04
CA PHE A 43 0.73 18.14 16.84
C PHE A 43 2.11 18.21 16.19
N PRO A 44 2.78 19.37 16.12
CA PRO A 44 4.15 19.44 15.60
C PRO A 44 5.10 18.47 16.30
N GLY A 45 5.08 18.42 17.63
CA GLY A 45 5.88 17.47 18.41
C GLY A 45 5.55 16.00 18.12
N LYS A 46 4.29 15.68 17.81
CA LYS A 46 3.89 14.32 17.41
C LYS A 46 4.39 13.96 16.02
N ILE A 47 4.37 14.90 15.08
CA ILE A 47 4.89 14.69 13.72
C ILE A 47 6.40 14.48 13.75
N GLN A 48 7.13 15.28 14.51
CA GLN A 48 8.57 15.11 14.70
C GLN A 48 8.89 13.78 15.39
N SER A 49 8.10 13.40 16.40
CA SER A 49 8.26 12.11 17.09
C SER A 49 7.97 10.94 16.17
N TYR A 50 6.96 11.05 15.30
CA TYR A 50 6.63 10.03 14.31
C TYR A 50 7.74 9.89 13.26
N ALA A 51 8.24 11.01 12.73
CA ALA A 51 9.35 11.01 11.78
C ALA A 51 10.59 10.35 12.38
N LYS A 52 10.95 10.73 13.60
CA LYS A 52 12.06 10.14 14.35
C LYS A 52 11.88 8.64 14.62
N SER A 53 10.66 8.18 14.92
CA SER A 53 10.42 6.76 15.23
C SER A 53 10.41 5.86 13.99
N HIS A 54 10.37 6.45 12.79
CA HIS A 54 10.36 5.74 11.51
C HIS A 54 11.61 6.06 10.67
N ASP A 55 12.67 6.57 11.32
CA ASP A 55 13.97 6.90 10.74
C ASP A 55 13.95 7.74 9.46
N ILE A 56 12.99 8.67 9.36
CA ILE A 56 12.92 9.64 8.26
C ILE A 56 13.38 11.02 8.73
N GLU A 57 13.79 11.86 7.77
CA GLU A 57 14.19 13.24 8.04
C GLU A 57 13.10 13.99 8.81
N ILE A 58 13.49 14.55 9.96
CA ILE A 58 12.58 15.22 10.89
C ILE A 58 12.24 16.61 10.33
N PRO A 59 10.97 16.89 10.00
CA PRO A 59 10.60 18.18 9.44
C PRO A 59 10.70 19.30 10.49
N ASP A 60 11.10 20.48 10.05
CA ASP A 60 11.13 21.67 10.89
C ASP A 60 9.72 22.26 11.12
N GLU A 61 9.60 23.24 12.02
CA GLU A 61 8.29 23.85 12.32
C GLU A 61 7.65 24.57 11.12
N SER A 62 8.47 25.11 10.21
CA SER A 62 8.00 25.79 9.00
C SER A 62 7.40 24.79 8.02
N GLU A 63 8.06 23.66 7.82
CA GLU A 63 7.62 22.53 6.99
C GLU A 63 6.33 21.92 7.53
N ILE A 64 6.27 21.65 8.84
CA ILE A 64 5.06 21.15 9.51
C ILE A 64 3.89 22.12 9.33
N ARG A 65 4.13 23.42 9.49
CA ARG A 65 3.11 24.45 9.25
C ARG A 65 2.71 24.52 7.78
N GLY A 66 3.65 24.27 6.87
CA GLY A 66 3.41 24.09 5.44
C GLY A 66 2.43 22.96 5.16
N GLY A 67 2.68 21.77 5.73
CA GLY A 67 1.78 20.62 5.62
C GLY A 67 0.36 20.93 6.11
N TYR A 68 0.22 21.57 7.27
CA TYR A 68 -1.09 22.01 7.77
C TYR A 68 -1.80 22.97 6.82
N LYS A 69 -1.08 23.97 6.28
CA LYS A 69 -1.65 24.91 5.30
C LYS A 69 -2.10 24.21 4.02
N ARG A 70 -1.39 23.17 3.57
CA ARG A 70 -1.81 22.36 2.42
C ARG A 70 -3.10 21.62 2.73
N LEU A 71 -3.21 20.95 3.87
CA LEU A 71 -4.45 20.26 4.28
C LEU A 71 -5.67 21.18 4.36
N ARG A 72 -5.47 22.45 4.75
CA ARG A 72 -6.52 23.48 4.81
C ARG A 72 -6.94 24.05 3.45
N ARG A 73 -6.10 23.91 2.42
CA ARG A 73 -6.29 24.61 1.13
C ARG A 73 -6.53 23.64 -0.03
N ALA A 74 -5.97 22.45 0.03
CA ALA A 74 -6.11 21.45 -1.01
C ALA A 74 -7.57 21.01 -1.12
N GLN A 75 -8.18 21.31 -2.26
CA GLN A 75 -9.52 20.84 -2.61
C GLN A 75 -9.41 19.42 -3.17
N ILE A 76 -10.03 18.49 -2.47
CA ILE A 76 -10.04 17.06 -2.79
C ILE A 76 -11.45 16.72 -3.30
N PRO A 77 -11.57 16.19 -4.53
CA PRO A 77 -12.85 15.77 -5.07
C PRO A 77 -13.30 14.43 -4.48
N ASP A 78 -14.58 14.29 -4.17
CA ASP A 78 -15.23 13.00 -3.98
C ASP A 78 -15.65 12.37 -5.33
N LEU A 79 -16.17 11.14 -5.27
CA LEU A 79 -16.66 10.40 -6.44
C LEU A 79 -17.88 11.05 -7.13
N GLN A 80 -18.56 12.00 -6.48
CA GLN A 80 -19.72 12.72 -7.01
C GLN A 80 -19.34 14.10 -7.57
N GLY A 81 -18.06 14.46 -7.53
CA GLY A 81 -17.55 15.75 -8.00
C GLY A 81 -17.69 16.90 -7.01
N SER A 82 -18.13 16.63 -5.78
CA SER A 82 -18.04 17.62 -4.69
C SER A 82 -16.59 17.74 -4.24
N THR A 83 -16.17 18.95 -3.90
CA THR A 83 -14.79 19.19 -3.42
C THR A 83 -14.82 19.73 -2.00
N ASP A 84 -13.97 19.18 -1.14
CA ASP A 84 -13.74 19.71 0.20
C ASP A 84 -12.25 19.62 0.56
N THR A 85 -11.87 20.32 1.61
CA THR A 85 -10.53 20.27 2.22
C THR A 85 -10.42 19.10 3.20
N VAL A 86 -9.23 18.83 3.74
CA VAL A 86 -9.06 17.79 4.78
C VAL A 86 -9.46 18.30 6.16
N ILE A 87 -9.17 19.57 6.45
CA ILE A 87 -9.38 20.17 7.78
C ILE A 87 -10.26 21.40 7.71
N LEU A 88 -11.17 21.51 8.68
CA LEU A 88 -12.01 22.69 8.87
C LEU A 88 -11.14 23.89 9.29
N GLY A 89 -11.35 25.02 8.62
CA GLY A 89 -10.50 26.20 8.69
C GLY A 89 -10.89 27.23 9.75
N ASP A 90 -11.65 26.84 10.76
CA ASP A 90 -12.40 27.72 11.66
C ASP A 90 -11.63 28.21 12.89
N LYS A 91 -10.56 27.52 13.35
CA LYS A 91 -9.67 27.99 14.45
C LYS A 91 -8.23 27.48 14.30
N GLU A 92 -7.23 28.33 14.53
CA GLU A 92 -5.80 27.90 14.48
C GLU A 92 -5.40 26.98 15.63
N ASP A 93 -6.06 27.10 16.78
CA ASP A 93 -5.72 26.31 17.98
C ASP A 93 -6.21 24.86 17.92
N TYR A 94 -7.12 24.54 16.99
CA TYR A 94 -7.77 23.24 16.92
C TYR A 94 -7.85 22.71 15.49
N ILE A 95 -7.56 21.43 15.35
CA ILE A 95 -7.61 20.69 14.10
C ILE A 95 -8.84 19.82 14.13
N LYS A 96 -9.76 20.08 13.22
CA LYS A 96 -10.96 19.28 13.04
C LYS A 96 -11.01 18.82 11.59
N LEU A 97 -11.26 17.54 11.38
CA LEU A 97 -11.37 16.98 10.03
C LEU A 97 -12.74 17.36 9.44
N THR A 98 -12.78 17.62 8.15
CA THR A 98 -14.02 17.60 7.36
C THR A 98 -14.52 16.17 7.21
N ASP A 99 -15.69 15.97 6.62
CA ASP A 99 -16.16 14.61 6.30
C ASP A 99 -15.20 13.91 5.31
N HIS A 100 -14.63 14.66 4.37
CA HIS A 100 -13.60 14.17 3.45
C HIS A 100 -12.33 13.76 4.19
N GLY A 101 -11.85 14.61 5.10
CA GLY A 101 -10.69 14.30 5.93
C GLY A 101 -10.91 13.10 6.84
N LEU A 102 -12.13 12.93 7.38
CA LEU A 102 -12.50 11.77 8.17
C LEU A 102 -12.44 10.50 7.34
N THR A 103 -13.04 10.50 6.14
CA THR A 103 -12.98 9.35 5.24
C THR A 103 -11.54 9.01 4.87
N LEU A 104 -10.73 10.00 4.51
CA LEU A 104 -9.33 9.79 4.13
C LEU A 104 -8.51 9.14 5.25
N VAL A 105 -8.57 9.71 6.46
CA VAL A 105 -7.85 9.19 7.63
C VAL A 105 -8.36 7.80 8.03
N THR A 106 -9.67 7.54 7.87
CA THR A 106 -10.26 6.24 8.20
C THR A 106 -9.81 5.15 7.22
N LEU A 107 -9.76 5.44 5.92
CA LEU A 107 -9.27 4.49 4.91
C LEU A 107 -7.80 4.15 5.16
N ILE A 108 -6.95 5.15 5.42
CA ILE A 108 -5.53 4.94 5.75
C ILE A 108 -5.36 4.12 7.03
N ASP A 109 -6.22 4.29 8.04
CA ASP A 109 -6.13 3.50 9.28
C ASP A 109 -6.62 2.05 9.10
N SER A 110 -7.69 1.86 8.30
CA SER A 110 -8.41 0.59 8.18
C SER A 110 -7.81 -0.38 7.16
N HIS A 111 -6.92 0.08 6.28
CA HIS A 111 -6.33 -0.72 5.21
C HIS A 111 -4.81 -0.76 5.37
N GLU A 112 -4.30 -1.91 5.78
CA GLU A 112 -2.88 -2.10 6.09
C GLU A 112 -1.98 -1.87 4.87
N ASP A 113 -2.35 -2.41 3.71
CA ASP A 113 -1.59 -2.24 2.47
C ASP A 113 -1.57 -0.78 2.02
N LEU A 114 -2.71 -0.10 2.12
CA LEU A 114 -2.80 1.33 1.82
C LEU A 114 -1.93 2.15 2.78
N ARG A 115 -1.96 1.83 4.07
CA ARG A 115 -1.12 2.48 5.08
C ARG A 115 0.36 2.27 4.81
N ARG A 116 0.75 1.06 4.41
CA ARG A 116 2.12 0.70 4.01
C ARG A 116 2.56 1.53 2.80
N GLU A 117 1.72 1.64 1.79
CA GLU A 117 2.05 2.41 0.59
C GLU A 117 2.13 3.92 0.85
N VAL A 118 1.22 4.47 1.68
CA VAL A 118 1.29 5.88 2.11
C VAL A 118 2.56 6.16 2.93
N LYS A 119 3.02 5.20 3.75
CA LYS A 119 4.32 5.30 4.44
C LYS A 119 5.50 5.29 3.46
N ARG A 120 5.46 4.41 2.44
CA ARG A 120 6.48 4.34 1.38
C ARG A 120 6.60 5.66 0.62
N GLN A 121 5.49 6.32 0.28
CA GLN A 121 5.47 7.63 -0.40
C GLN A 121 6.23 8.73 0.36
N ILE A 122 6.33 8.65 1.68
CA ILE A 122 7.02 9.65 2.51
C ILE A 122 8.44 9.22 2.92
N GLY A 123 8.93 8.12 2.35
CA GLY A 123 10.28 7.60 2.58
C GLY A 123 10.45 6.81 3.88
N VAL A 124 9.35 6.40 4.53
CA VAL A 124 9.45 5.49 5.68
C VAL A 124 9.84 4.11 5.17
N GLU A 125 10.96 3.58 5.64
CA GLU A 125 11.26 2.16 5.51
C GLU A 125 10.14 1.40 6.20
N VAL A 126 9.34 0.71 5.39
CA VAL A 126 8.37 -0.24 5.92
C VAL A 126 9.10 -1.56 5.93
N ASP A 127 9.17 -2.19 7.10
CA ASP A 127 9.54 -3.60 7.21
C ASP A 127 8.65 -4.34 6.21
N GLN A 128 9.21 -4.64 5.05
CA GLN A 128 8.67 -5.69 4.20
C GLN A 128 9.00 -6.93 5.00
N GLU A 129 8.00 -7.64 5.51
CA GLU A 129 8.23 -9.06 5.74
C GLU A 129 8.65 -9.57 4.37
N GLU A 130 9.96 -9.80 4.19
CA GLU A 130 10.47 -10.35 2.95
C GLU A 130 9.67 -11.61 2.67
N PRO A 131 9.14 -11.79 1.45
CA PRO A 131 8.48 -13.03 1.10
C PRO A 131 9.43 -14.17 1.47
N TRP A 132 8.98 -15.05 2.35
CA TRP A 132 9.83 -16.14 2.83
C TRP A 132 10.19 -17.12 1.69
N TRP A 133 9.51 -16.98 0.54
CA TRP A 133 9.69 -17.72 -0.69
C TRP A 133 9.33 -16.84 -1.91
N PRO A 134 10.01 -17.00 -3.07
CA PRO A 134 11.02 -18.03 -3.36
C PRO A 134 12.43 -17.68 -2.84
N HIS A 135 13.19 -18.71 -2.44
CA HIS A 135 14.59 -18.56 -2.06
C HIS A 135 15.43 -18.11 -3.27
N GLU A 136 16.39 -17.20 -3.06
CA GLU A 136 17.24 -16.64 -4.13
C GLU A 136 16.48 -15.89 -5.22
N TYR A 137 15.35 -15.28 -4.86
CA TYR A 137 14.58 -14.42 -5.76
C TYR A 137 15.33 -13.12 -6.07
N ASN A 138 15.82 -12.99 -7.30
CA ASN A 138 16.27 -11.72 -7.85
C ASN A 138 15.15 -11.13 -8.72
N GLU A 139 14.47 -10.10 -8.20
CA GLU A 139 13.34 -9.44 -8.88
C GLU A 139 13.74 -8.90 -10.26
N ASP A 140 14.98 -8.43 -10.44
CA ASP A 140 15.46 -7.87 -11.71
C ASP A 140 15.64 -8.94 -12.81
N GLU A 141 15.76 -10.21 -12.43
CA GLU A 141 15.98 -11.35 -13.34
C GLU A 141 14.74 -12.25 -13.48
N ALA A 142 13.68 -11.98 -12.72
CA ALA A 142 12.44 -12.74 -12.76
C ALA A 142 11.56 -12.34 -13.96
N ALA A 143 11.06 -13.34 -14.68
CA ALA A 143 10.02 -13.12 -15.69
C ALA A 143 8.62 -13.04 -15.05
N ILE A 144 8.47 -13.61 -13.86
CA ILE A 144 7.24 -13.66 -13.08
C ILE A 144 7.58 -13.28 -11.65
N ARG A 145 6.96 -12.21 -11.17
CA ARG A 145 7.02 -11.85 -9.75
C ARG A 145 6.21 -12.86 -8.95
N MET A 146 6.81 -13.45 -7.92
CA MET A 146 6.16 -14.44 -7.07
C MET A 146 6.30 -14.04 -5.60
N GLU A 147 5.20 -14.16 -4.85
CA GLU A 147 5.13 -13.87 -3.42
C GLU A 147 4.30 -14.96 -2.73
N ALA A 148 4.82 -15.49 -1.62
CA ALA A 148 4.04 -16.37 -0.75
C ALA A 148 3.06 -15.53 0.10
N THR A 149 1.78 -15.87 0.04
CA THR A 149 0.71 -15.25 0.85
C THR A 149 0.35 -16.09 2.08
N SER A 150 0.81 -17.35 2.15
CA SER A 150 0.68 -18.19 3.35
C SER A 150 1.80 -17.91 4.36
N GLU A 151 1.58 -18.31 5.61
CA GLU A 151 2.61 -18.26 6.65
C GLU A 151 3.75 -19.23 6.34
N ARG A 152 4.97 -18.86 6.75
CA ARG A 152 6.13 -19.75 6.62
C ARG A 152 5.90 -21.02 7.47
N PRO A 153 6.05 -22.23 6.89
CA PRO A 153 5.92 -23.46 7.66
C PRO A 153 6.98 -23.55 8.77
N SER A 154 6.67 -24.28 9.84
CA SER A 154 7.64 -24.56 10.89
C SER A 154 8.76 -25.49 10.39
N GLU A 155 9.94 -25.44 11.01
CA GLU A 155 11.09 -26.28 10.61
C GLU A 155 10.81 -27.79 10.68
N ASP A 156 9.84 -28.20 11.51
CA ASP A 156 9.45 -29.61 11.70
C ASP A 156 8.32 -30.07 10.73
N THR A 157 7.85 -29.19 9.82
CA THR A 157 6.77 -29.52 8.89
C THR A 157 7.32 -30.25 7.66
N GLU A 158 7.01 -31.55 7.54
CA GLU A 158 7.47 -32.40 6.43
C GLU A 158 6.73 -32.15 5.12
N GLU A 159 5.44 -31.81 5.18
CA GLU A 159 4.59 -31.47 4.02
C GLU A 159 3.77 -30.22 4.33
N TYR A 160 3.76 -29.24 3.43
CA TYR A 160 3.03 -27.99 3.61
C TYR A 160 2.48 -27.42 2.31
N GLU A 161 1.42 -26.63 2.41
CA GLU A 161 0.85 -25.89 1.28
C GLU A 161 1.40 -24.47 1.25
N ILE A 162 1.84 -24.03 0.06
CA ILE A 162 2.17 -22.63 -0.22
C ILE A 162 1.01 -22.02 -0.98
N GLU A 163 0.38 -21.00 -0.41
CA GLU A 163 -0.45 -20.08 -1.16
C GLU A 163 0.46 -19.01 -1.76
N ALA A 164 0.45 -18.88 -3.08
CA ALA A 164 1.32 -17.96 -3.80
C ALA A 164 0.54 -17.05 -4.74
N LYS A 165 0.99 -15.81 -4.82
CA LYS A 165 0.57 -14.82 -5.80
C LYS A 165 1.66 -14.68 -6.86
N ALA A 166 1.30 -14.85 -8.12
CA ALA A 166 2.18 -14.64 -9.27
C ALA A 166 1.68 -13.48 -10.14
N GLU A 167 2.61 -12.66 -10.60
CA GLU A 167 2.34 -11.47 -11.40
C GLU A 167 3.34 -11.34 -12.55
N PHE A 168 2.84 -11.04 -13.74
CA PHE A 168 3.68 -10.76 -14.91
C PHE A 168 2.98 -9.81 -15.88
N ILE A 169 3.76 -9.15 -16.74
CA ILE A 169 3.23 -8.30 -17.80
C ILE A 169 2.95 -9.16 -19.04
N CYS A 170 1.71 -9.13 -19.53
CA CYS A 170 1.31 -9.87 -20.72
C CYS A 170 2.15 -9.44 -21.93
N PRO A 171 2.88 -10.36 -22.59
CA PRO A 171 3.69 -10.04 -23.77
C PRO A 171 2.90 -9.53 -24.97
N CYS A 172 1.58 -9.80 -25.03
CA CYS A 172 0.75 -9.43 -26.18
C CYS A 172 0.08 -8.06 -26.06
N CYS A 173 -0.30 -7.64 -24.85
CA CYS A 173 -1.10 -6.43 -24.65
C CYS A 173 -0.63 -5.54 -23.49
N GLU A 174 0.52 -5.86 -22.88
CA GLU A 174 1.15 -5.12 -21.78
C GLU A 174 0.27 -4.98 -20.52
N SER A 175 -0.86 -5.70 -20.46
CA SER A 175 -1.70 -5.74 -19.27
C SER A 175 -1.03 -6.58 -18.19
N GLU A 176 -1.10 -6.12 -16.95
CA GLU A 176 -0.67 -6.90 -15.79
C GLU A 176 -1.59 -8.12 -15.62
N VAL A 177 -0.99 -9.29 -15.48
CA VAL A 177 -1.66 -10.55 -15.21
C VAL A 177 -1.32 -10.94 -13.78
N THR A 178 -2.34 -11.08 -12.94
CA THR A 178 -2.21 -11.47 -11.53
C THR A 178 -2.98 -12.75 -11.30
N HIS A 179 -2.35 -13.73 -10.65
CA HIS A 179 -2.96 -15.01 -10.35
C HIS A 179 -2.54 -15.52 -8.98
N THR A 180 -3.46 -16.19 -8.28
CA THR A 180 -3.21 -16.81 -6.98
C THR A 180 -3.47 -18.31 -7.08
N TYR A 181 -2.54 -19.12 -6.60
CA TYR A 181 -2.64 -20.57 -6.62
C TYR A 181 -2.01 -21.19 -5.37
N THR A 182 -2.40 -22.44 -5.10
CA THR A 182 -1.86 -23.25 -4.02
C THR A 182 -1.13 -24.47 -4.59
N PHE A 183 0.02 -24.79 -4.00
CA PHE A 183 0.77 -26.00 -4.29
C PHE A 183 1.40 -26.57 -3.02
N GLU A 184 1.62 -27.88 -2.99
CA GLU A 184 2.21 -28.62 -1.87
C GLU A 184 3.74 -28.68 -2.04
N GLU A 185 4.47 -28.71 -0.94
CA GLU A 185 5.91 -28.98 -0.85
C GLU A 185 6.16 -30.06 0.22
N PRO A 186 7.11 -31.00 0.00
CA PRO A 186 7.92 -31.16 -1.19
C PRO A 186 7.18 -31.93 -2.29
N VAL A 187 6.93 -31.29 -3.44
CA VAL A 187 6.60 -32.03 -4.66
C VAL A 187 7.93 -32.33 -5.36
N GLU A 188 8.23 -33.61 -5.57
CA GLU A 188 9.51 -34.12 -6.10
C GLU A 188 9.99 -33.45 -7.41
N THR A 189 9.15 -32.64 -8.06
CA THR A 189 9.46 -31.87 -9.25
C THR A 189 8.60 -30.60 -9.30
N TRP A 190 9.23 -29.42 -9.31
CA TRP A 190 8.61 -28.11 -9.56
C TRP A 190 8.07 -28.06 -10.99
N SER A 191 6.99 -28.78 -11.29
CA SER A 191 6.53 -29.08 -12.65
C SER A 191 5.03 -28.87 -12.84
N LYS A 192 4.33 -28.32 -11.84
CA LYS A 192 2.90 -28.03 -11.98
C LYS A 192 2.73 -26.82 -12.88
N THR A 193 2.19 -27.02 -14.07
CA THR A 193 1.78 -25.92 -14.95
C THR A 193 0.53 -25.26 -14.38
N VAL A 194 0.61 -23.96 -14.19
CA VAL A 194 -0.46 -23.07 -13.77
C VAL A 194 -0.93 -22.31 -15.00
N TRP A 195 -2.24 -22.12 -15.14
CA TRP A 195 -2.87 -21.42 -16.25
C TRP A 195 -3.65 -20.22 -15.74
N THR A 196 -3.57 -19.09 -16.46
CA THR A 196 -4.30 -17.86 -16.11
C THR A 196 -4.63 -17.04 -17.34
N ASP A 197 -5.82 -16.44 -17.35
CA ASP A 197 -6.27 -15.58 -18.44
C ASP A 197 -5.71 -14.16 -18.31
N CYS A 198 -5.20 -13.61 -19.40
CA CYS A 198 -4.84 -12.19 -19.44
C CYS A 198 -6.11 -11.33 -19.48
N PRO A 199 -6.31 -10.39 -18.53
CA PRO A 199 -7.52 -9.56 -18.48
C PRO A 199 -7.65 -8.59 -19.66
N GLY A 200 -6.56 -8.30 -20.38
CA GLY A 200 -6.56 -7.35 -21.50
C GLY A 200 -6.79 -7.97 -22.88
N CYS A 201 -6.31 -9.19 -23.13
CA CYS A 201 -6.40 -9.84 -24.44
C CYS A 201 -7.10 -11.20 -24.42
N GLU A 202 -7.52 -11.68 -23.24
CA GLU A 202 -8.22 -12.96 -23.04
C GLU A 202 -7.41 -14.19 -23.51
N ILE A 203 -6.11 -14.02 -23.80
CA ILE A 203 -5.19 -15.12 -24.05
C ILE A 203 -4.86 -15.77 -22.72
N GLU A 204 -4.99 -17.10 -22.66
CA GLU A 204 -4.60 -17.91 -21.52
C GLU A 204 -3.10 -18.17 -21.57
N TRP A 205 -2.41 -17.89 -20.47
CA TRP A 205 -0.96 -18.04 -20.31
C TRP A 205 -0.65 -19.13 -19.29
N SER A 206 0.47 -19.81 -19.50
CA SER A 206 0.98 -20.84 -18.62
C SER A 206 2.34 -20.48 -18.03
N HIS A 207 2.58 -20.93 -16.81
CA HIS A 207 3.91 -20.95 -16.21
C HIS A 207 4.02 -22.11 -15.21
N ILE A 208 5.24 -22.47 -14.81
CA ILE A 208 5.49 -23.46 -13.77
C ILE A 208 5.30 -22.80 -12.40
N ALA A 209 4.53 -23.46 -11.53
CA ALA A 209 4.38 -23.10 -10.13
C ALA A 209 5.76 -22.99 -9.48
N GLY A 210 6.03 -21.86 -8.84
CA GLY A 210 7.30 -21.63 -8.18
C GLY A 210 8.50 -21.31 -9.03
N ASN A 211 8.38 -21.23 -10.35
CA ASN A 211 9.51 -20.86 -11.19
C ASN A 211 9.43 -19.38 -11.62
N PRO A 212 10.03 -18.43 -10.88
CA PRO A 212 9.99 -17.01 -11.25
C PRO A 212 10.76 -16.69 -12.55
N HIS A 213 11.66 -17.58 -13.00
CA HIS A 213 12.50 -17.34 -14.18
C HIS A 213 11.92 -17.89 -15.49
N GLN A 214 10.90 -18.76 -15.42
CA GLN A 214 10.25 -19.25 -16.63
C GLN A 214 9.41 -18.14 -17.25
N LYS A 215 9.57 -17.94 -18.56
CA LYS A 215 8.69 -17.03 -19.31
C LYS A 215 7.30 -17.64 -19.45
N PRO A 216 6.23 -16.86 -19.25
CA PRO A 216 4.88 -17.31 -19.55
C PRO A 216 4.72 -17.72 -21.02
N GLU A 217 4.04 -18.82 -21.27
CA GLU A 217 3.76 -19.35 -22.61
C GLU A 217 2.25 -19.33 -22.90
N PRO A 218 1.79 -18.85 -24.07
CA PRO A 218 0.37 -18.82 -24.39
C PRO A 218 -0.15 -20.23 -24.68
N ARG A 219 -1.44 -20.47 -24.40
CA ARG A 219 -2.10 -21.74 -24.75
C ARG A 219 -2.21 -21.86 -26.28
N GLU A 220 -1.68 -22.97 -26.83
CA GLU A 220 -1.82 -23.33 -28.25
C GLU A 220 -3.27 -23.69 -28.63
#